data_AF-A0A7J7ULE7-F1
#
_entry.id   AF-A0A7J7ULE7-F1
#
_cell.length_a   1.000
_cell.length_b   1.000
_cell.length_c   1.000
_cell.angle_alpha   90.00
_cell.angle_beta   90.00
_cell.angle_gamma   90.00
#
_symmetry.space_group_name_H-M   'P 1'
#
loop_
_entity.id
_entity.type
_entity.pdbx_description
1 polymer ?
#
loop_
_entity_poly.entity_id
_entity_poly.type
_entity_poly.pdbx_seq_one_letter_code
_entity_poly.pdbx_strand_id
1 'polypeptide(L)'
;MGLLYSRINHCQFDKIFSEGCAPGYDRSSSLCALCIGSASGPGKECEPNNNERYYGYTGAFRCLVEKGDVAFVKDQTVIQNTGGKNTDDWAKNLKEEDFELLCTDGTRKSVSQAETCHLARAPNHGVVAREDKAACVRQMLLNQQEEFGKNGTVCLGDFCMFQSKTKDLLFRDDTKCLANLQDKTTYESYLGAEYVTAVSNLKQCSTSKLLEVCTFLGI
;
A
#
# COMPACT_ATOMS: atom_id res chain seq x y z
N MET A 1 -10.18 -5.56 3.72
CA MET A 1 -11.50 -6.17 3.41
C MET A 1 -11.89 -7.34 4.30
N GLY A 2 -10.96 -8.11 4.89
CA GLY A 2 -11.30 -9.31 5.68
C GLY A 2 -12.22 -9.04 6.88
N LEU A 3 -11.97 -7.94 7.60
CA LEU A 3 -12.80 -7.51 8.72
C LEU A 3 -14.22 -7.09 8.32
N LEU A 4 -14.42 -6.59 7.09
CA LEU A 4 -15.76 -6.27 6.58
C LEU A 4 -16.46 -7.55 6.14
N TYR A 5 -15.75 -8.41 5.41
CA TYR A 5 -16.27 -9.69 4.96
C TYR A 5 -16.79 -10.54 6.14
N SER A 6 -16.06 -10.60 7.25
CA SER A 6 -16.49 -11.36 8.43
C SER A 6 -17.78 -10.84 9.08
N ARG A 7 -18.20 -9.60 8.80
CA ARG A 7 -19.45 -9.01 9.29
C ARG A 7 -20.60 -9.14 8.30
N ILE A 8 -20.34 -8.92 7.01
CA ILE A 8 -21.39 -8.86 5.97
C ILE A 8 -21.60 -10.20 5.24
N ASN A 9 -20.60 -11.09 5.29
CA ASN A 9 -20.59 -12.41 4.67
C ASN A 9 -20.92 -12.45 3.16
N HIS A 10 -20.51 -11.42 2.41
CA HIS A 10 -20.57 -11.38 0.95
C HIS A 10 -19.44 -10.52 0.36
N CYS A 11 -19.15 -10.68 -0.93
CA CYS A 11 -18.04 -10.00 -1.61
C CYS A 11 -18.42 -8.68 -2.29
N GLN A 12 -19.69 -8.28 -2.24
CA GLN A 12 -20.21 -7.03 -2.83
C GLN A 12 -19.83 -5.79 -2.01
N PHE A 13 -18.53 -5.51 -1.90
CA PHE A 13 -18.02 -4.38 -1.13
C PHE A 13 -18.41 -3.03 -1.74
N ASP A 14 -18.65 -2.99 -3.04
CA ASP A 14 -19.19 -1.87 -3.81
C ASP A 14 -20.65 -1.54 -3.47
N LYS A 15 -21.32 -2.38 -2.68
CA LYS A 15 -22.67 -2.12 -2.13
C LYS A 15 -22.66 -1.68 -0.67
N ILE A 16 -21.51 -1.79 -0.01
CA ILE A 16 -21.34 -1.33 1.39
C ILE A 16 -20.96 0.15 1.40
N PHE A 17 -20.05 0.54 0.52
CA PHE A 17 -19.69 1.94 0.32
C PHE A 17 -20.54 2.52 -0.81
N SER A 18 -21.05 3.74 -0.62
CA SER A 18 -21.83 4.45 -1.65
C SER A 18 -20.98 4.66 -2.91
N GLU A 19 -19.78 5.22 -2.74
CA GLU A 19 -18.78 5.49 -3.78
C GLU A 19 -17.37 5.43 -3.17
N GLY A 20 -16.34 5.25 -4.00
CA GLY A 20 -14.96 5.19 -3.54
C GLY A 20 -13.94 5.35 -4.66
N CYS A 21 -12.67 5.31 -4.28
CA CYS A 21 -11.57 5.06 -5.20
C CYS A 21 -10.71 3.89 -4.71
N ALA A 22 -10.85 2.74 -5.36
CA ALA A 22 -10.10 1.52 -5.13
C ALA A 22 -9.47 1.07 -6.46
N PRO A 23 -8.31 1.62 -6.85
CA PRO A 23 -7.68 1.31 -8.12
C PRO A 23 -7.49 -0.20 -8.35
N GLY A 24 -7.82 -0.67 -9.54
CA GLY A 24 -7.85 -2.08 -9.91
C GLY A 24 -9.24 -2.75 -9.79
N TYR A 25 -10.25 -2.04 -9.27
CA TYR A 25 -11.64 -2.47 -9.42
C TYR A 25 -12.14 -2.34 -10.86
N ASP A 26 -13.29 -2.98 -11.14
CA ASP A 26 -14.01 -2.76 -12.39
C ASP A 26 -14.39 -1.29 -12.54
N ARG A 27 -14.14 -0.69 -13.71
CA ARG A 27 -14.36 0.75 -13.96
C ARG A 27 -15.82 1.18 -13.82
N SER A 28 -16.78 0.26 -13.95
CA SER A 28 -18.21 0.54 -13.75
C SER A 28 -18.65 0.45 -12.29
N SER A 29 -17.76 0.00 -11.38
CA SER A 29 -18.05 -0.09 -9.96
C SER A 29 -18.13 1.28 -9.29
N SER A 30 -18.99 1.41 -8.28
CA SER A 30 -19.02 2.58 -7.38
C SER A 30 -17.66 2.83 -6.70
N LEU A 31 -16.84 1.78 -6.52
CA LEU A 31 -15.50 1.90 -5.95
C LEU A 31 -14.47 2.52 -6.91
N CYS A 32 -14.84 2.84 -8.15
CA CYS A 32 -14.02 3.65 -9.05
C CYS A 32 -14.57 5.07 -9.26
N ALA A 33 -15.75 5.40 -8.71
CA ALA A 33 -16.45 6.65 -8.99
C ALA A 33 -15.70 7.91 -8.52
N LEU A 34 -14.91 7.82 -7.44
CA LEU A 34 -14.16 8.96 -6.92
C LEU A 34 -12.78 9.14 -7.54
N CYS A 35 -12.24 8.10 -8.22
CA CYS A 35 -10.92 8.13 -8.84
C CYS A 35 -10.78 9.25 -9.88
N ILE A 36 -9.58 9.83 -10.00
CA ILE A 36 -9.37 11.08 -10.77
C ILE A 36 -8.41 10.95 -11.93
N GLY A 37 -7.93 9.75 -12.21
CA GLY A 37 -7.04 9.45 -13.33
C GLY A 37 -5.76 10.28 -13.30
N SER A 38 -5.21 10.51 -14.49
CA SER A 38 -3.90 11.12 -14.68
C SER A 38 -3.98 12.63 -14.85
N ALA A 39 -2.93 13.33 -14.41
CA ALA A 39 -2.71 14.71 -14.79
C ALA A 39 -2.32 14.86 -16.28
N SER A 40 -1.81 13.80 -16.91
CA SER A 40 -1.28 13.83 -18.27
C SER A 40 -2.32 13.53 -19.36
N GLY A 41 -3.54 13.11 -18.98
CA GLY A 41 -4.62 12.85 -19.93
C GLY A 41 -5.78 12.03 -19.34
N PRO A 42 -6.93 12.02 -20.01
CA PRO A 42 -8.13 11.30 -19.57
C PRO A 42 -8.02 9.77 -19.75
N GLY A 43 -8.95 9.02 -19.16
CA GLY A 43 -9.11 7.58 -19.41
C GLY A 43 -8.21 6.67 -18.56
N LYS A 44 -7.55 7.25 -17.55
CA LYS A 44 -6.63 6.60 -16.61
C LYS A 44 -7.24 6.39 -15.22
N GLU A 45 -8.53 6.68 -15.08
CA GLU A 45 -9.27 6.53 -13.84
C GLU A 45 -9.26 5.07 -13.39
N CYS A 46 -8.99 4.88 -12.09
CA CYS A 46 -8.99 3.58 -11.41
C CYS A 46 -7.94 2.58 -11.92
N GLU A 47 -6.95 2.99 -12.71
CA GLU A 47 -5.81 2.12 -13.06
C GLU A 47 -4.95 1.84 -11.81
N PRO A 48 -4.55 0.58 -11.53
CA PRO A 48 -3.74 0.23 -10.36
C PRO A 48 -2.24 0.56 -10.58
N ASN A 49 -1.94 1.81 -10.95
CA ASN A 49 -0.59 2.32 -11.17
C ASN A 49 -0.55 3.85 -10.96
N ASN A 50 0.64 4.44 -11.06
CA ASN A 50 0.86 5.87 -10.80
C ASN A 50 0.24 6.83 -11.84
N ASN A 51 -0.42 6.34 -12.89
CA ASN A 51 -1.27 7.19 -13.73
C ASN A 51 -2.52 7.64 -12.97
N GLU A 52 -3.03 6.84 -12.03
CA GLU A 52 -4.13 7.24 -11.15
C GLU A 52 -3.55 8.02 -9.96
N ARG A 53 -3.94 9.28 -9.82
CA ARG A 53 -3.40 10.15 -8.75
C ARG A 53 -3.85 9.74 -7.34
N TYR A 54 -4.92 8.97 -7.21
CA TYR A 54 -5.34 8.36 -5.94
C TYR A 54 -4.76 6.97 -5.68
N TYR A 55 -3.84 6.48 -6.52
CA TYR A 55 -3.15 5.21 -6.31
C TYR A 55 -2.09 5.29 -5.20
N GLY A 56 -1.91 4.16 -4.49
CA GLY A 56 -0.92 4.03 -3.42
C GLY A 56 -1.31 4.74 -2.12
N TYR A 57 -0.41 4.72 -1.14
CA TYR A 57 -0.68 5.26 0.20
C TYR A 57 -1.00 6.75 0.18
N THR A 58 -0.15 7.54 -0.48
CA THR A 58 -0.34 8.98 -0.54
C THR A 58 -1.54 9.36 -1.40
N GLY A 59 -1.81 8.62 -2.49
CA GLY A 59 -2.99 8.83 -3.32
C GLY A 59 -4.29 8.57 -2.56
N ALA A 60 -4.35 7.48 -1.78
CA ALA A 60 -5.52 7.18 -0.94
C ALA A 60 -5.75 8.24 0.14
N PHE A 61 -4.68 8.77 0.76
CA PHE A 61 -4.81 9.88 1.70
C PHE A 61 -5.27 11.18 1.01
N ARG A 62 -4.77 11.46 -0.19
CA ARG A 62 -5.28 12.57 -1.02
C ARG A 62 -6.77 12.40 -1.35
N CYS A 63 -7.22 11.19 -1.65
CA CYS A 63 -8.62 10.89 -1.89
C CYS A 63 -9.49 11.26 -0.68
N LEU A 64 -9.05 10.96 0.55
CA LEU A 64 -9.72 11.38 1.78
C LEU A 64 -9.81 12.91 1.90
N VAL A 65 -8.72 13.61 1.59
CA VAL A 65 -8.68 15.08 1.69
C VAL A 65 -9.62 15.76 0.69
N GLU A 66 -9.68 15.25 -0.54
CA GLU A 66 -10.39 15.92 -1.63
C GLU A 66 -11.85 15.47 -1.80
N LYS A 67 -12.20 14.22 -1.45
CA LYS A 67 -13.51 13.63 -1.79
C LYS A 67 -14.10 12.61 -0.81
N GLY A 68 -13.27 11.76 -0.20
CA GLY A 68 -13.72 10.59 0.55
C GLY A 68 -13.89 10.84 2.04
N ASP A 69 -14.55 9.90 2.73
CA ASP A 69 -14.78 9.98 4.19
C ASP A 69 -13.79 9.14 5.01
N VAL A 70 -13.13 8.16 4.38
CA VAL A 70 -12.17 7.26 5.03
C VAL A 70 -11.07 6.84 4.06
N ALA A 71 -9.82 6.73 4.54
CA ALA A 71 -8.71 6.14 3.79
C ALA A 71 -8.14 4.92 4.51
N PHE A 72 -7.94 3.83 3.78
CA PHE A 72 -7.28 2.62 4.26
C PHE A 72 -5.80 2.65 3.88
N VAL A 73 -4.95 3.14 4.79
CA VAL A 73 -3.52 3.37 4.54
C VAL A 73 -2.64 2.83 5.69
N LYS A 74 -1.32 2.88 5.52
CA LYS A 74 -0.37 2.60 6.62
C LYS A 74 -0.39 3.74 7.64
N ASP A 75 0.00 3.43 8.87
CA ASP A 75 0.06 4.34 10.02
C ASP A 75 0.83 5.64 9.73
N GLN A 76 1.98 5.55 9.07
CA GLN A 76 2.85 6.70 8.83
C GLN A 76 2.35 7.65 7.73
N THR A 77 1.31 7.29 6.97
CA THR A 77 0.91 8.06 5.77
C THR A 77 0.49 9.49 6.09
N VAL A 78 -0.28 9.71 7.17
CA VAL A 78 -0.70 11.05 7.58
C VAL A 78 0.52 11.88 7.96
N ILE A 79 1.36 11.33 8.86
CA ILE A 79 2.59 11.98 9.35
C ILE A 79 3.53 12.32 8.18
N GLN A 80 3.58 11.52 7.12
CA GLN A 80 4.42 11.76 5.94
C GLN A 80 3.87 12.84 4.99
N ASN A 81 2.59 13.17 5.06
CA ASN A 81 1.91 14.07 4.13
C ASN A 81 1.37 15.37 4.76
N THR A 82 1.58 15.57 6.06
CA THR A 82 1.14 16.78 6.79
C THR A 82 2.34 17.54 7.36
N GLY A 83 2.09 18.72 7.94
CA GLY A 83 3.13 19.51 8.62
C GLY A 83 4.25 19.97 7.69
N GLY A 84 3.93 20.24 6.42
CA GLY A 84 4.87 20.71 5.41
C GLY A 84 5.82 19.66 4.83
N LYS A 85 5.70 18.37 5.20
CA LYS A 85 6.56 17.30 4.66
C LYS A 85 6.24 16.94 3.21
N ASN A 86 4.99 17.09 2.79
CA ASN A 86 4.60 17.02 1.39
C ASN A 86 4.29 18.43 0.89
N THR A 87 5.08 18.88 -0.09
CA THR A 87 5.03 20.24 -0.65
C THR A 87 4.03 20.40 -1.80
N ASP A 88 3.35 19.31 -2.21
CA ASP A 88 2.30 19.39 -3.22
C ASP A 88 1.17 20.34 -2.78
N ASP A 89 0.54 21.01 -3.74
CA ASP A 89 -0.51 22.00 -3.46
C ASP A 89 -1.68 21.48 -2.62
N TRP A 90 -2.05 20.21 -2.78
CA TRP A 90 -3.14 19.58 -2.05
C TRP A 90 -2.78 19.25 -0.59
N ALA A 91 -1.49 19.17 -0.25
CA ALA A 91 -1.00 18.68 1.04
C ALA A 91 -0.29 19.73 1.90
N LYS A 92 0.27 20.78 1.28
CA LYS A 92 1.19 21.74 1.93
C LYS A 92 0.67 22.41 3.21
N ASN A 93 -0.64 22.54 3.35
CA ASN A 93 -1.29 23.20 4.49
C ASN A 93 -2.01 22.23 5.44
N LEU A 94 -1.94 20.92 5.19
CA LEU A 94 -2.60 19.93 6.04
C LEU A 94 -1.88 19.79 7.38
N LYS A 95 -2.66 19.69 8.45
CA LYS A 95 -2.13 19.42 9.79
C LYS A 95 -2.47 18.02 10.23
N GLU A 96 -1.59 17.44 11.03
CA GLU A 96 -1.78 16.10 11.60
C GLU A 96 -3.03 16.03 12.50
N GLU A 97 -3.31 17.12 13.23
CA GLU A 97 -4.44 17.26 14.16
C GLU A 97 -5.82 17.23 13.49
N ASP A 98 -5.88 17.41 12.16
CA ASP A 98 -7.14 17.39 11.39
C ASP A 98 -7.63 15.96 11.10
N PHE A 99 -6.85 14.93 11.47
CA PHE A 99 -7.13 13.53 11.16
C PHE A 99 -7.13 12.65 12.41
N GLU A 100 -7.94 11.58 12.36
CA GLU A 100 -8.04 10.59 13.43
C GLU A 100 -8.07 9.16 12.85
N LEU A 101 -7.73 8.19 13.69
CA LEU A 101 -7.80 6.76 13.40
C LEU A 101 -9.14 6.19 13.85
N LEU A 102 -9.70 5.28 13.06
CA LEU A 102 -10.83 4.45 13.45
C LEU A 102 -10.33 3.16 14.09
N CYS A 103 -10.69 2.92 15.35
CA CYS A 103 -10.32 1.71 16.07
C CYS A 103 -11.36 0.61 15.89
N THR A 104 -10.96 -0.65 16.09
CA THR A 104 -11.86 -1.81 15.92
C THR A 104 -12.95 -1.92 16.98
N ASP A 105 -12.77 -1.24 18.12
CA ASP A 105 -13.75 -1.10 19.21
C ASP A 105 -14.78 0.03 18.97
N GLY A 106 -14.69 0.74 17.84
CA GLY A 106 -15.57 1.85 17.48
C GLY A 106 -15.14 3.21 18.03
N THR A 107 -14.07 3.27 18.83
CA THR A 107 -13.49 4.54 19.28
C THR A 107 -12.65 5.21 18.18
N ARG A 108 -12.30 6.47 18.40
CA ARG A 108 -11.39 7.26 17.57
C ARG A 108 -10.19 7.69 18.40
N LYS A 109 -9.01 7.69 17.80
CA LYS A 109 -7.77 8.11 18.45
C LYS A 109 -6.92 8.99 17.54
N SER A 110 -6.01 9.76 18.13
CA SER A 110 -5.02 10.53 17.39
C SER A 110 -4.17 9.61 16.50
N VAL A 111 -3.73 10.12 15.34
CA VAL A 111 -2.86 9.37 14.41
C VAL A 111 -1.53 8.93 15.02
N SER A 112 -1.07 9.60 16.07
CA SER A 112 0.10 9.19 16.86
C SER A 112 -0.10 7.90 17.66
N GLN A 113 -1.35 7.44 17.83
CA GLN A 113 -1.70 6.29 18.68
C GLN A 113 -1.92 4.99 17.88
N ALA A 114 -1.40 4.90 16.66
CA ALA A 114 -1.58 3.75 15.76
C ALA A 114 -1.18 2.40 16.38
N GLU A 115 -0.19 2.38 17.28
CA GLU A 115 0.20 1.15 17.99
C GLU A 115 -0.94 0.54 18.82
N THR A 116 -1.86 1.37 19.34
CA THR A 116 -3.00 0.92 20.15
C THR A 116 -4.35 1.08 19.45
N CYS A 117 -4.36 1.58 18.21
CA CYS A 117 -5.54 1.76 17.38
C CYS A 117 -5.18 1.52 15.92
N HIS A 118 -5.28 0.27 15.51
CA HIS A 118 -5.05 -0.18 14.14
C HIS A 118 -5.98 -1.34 13.80
N LEU A 119 -6.17 -1.60 12.50
CA LEU A 119 -7.02 -2.70 12.03
C LEU A 119 -6.33 -4.06 12.15
N ALA A 120 -5.05 -4.12 11.81
CA ALA A 120 -4.21 -5.32 11.88
C ALA A 120 -2.74 -4.92 11.69
N ARG A 121 -1.83 -5.84 12.02
CA ARG A 121 -0.42 -5.71 11.66
C ARG A 121 -0.22 -6.10 10.19
N ALA A 122 0.47 -5.25 9.44
CA ALA A 122 0.85 -5.54 8.05
C ALA A 122 2.31 -6.03 8.01
N PRO A 123 2.59 -7.18 7.37
CA PRO A 123 3.97 -7.56 7.03
C PRO A 123 4.60 -6.47 6.16
N ASN A 124 5.90 -6.25 6.33
CA ASN A 124 6.63 -5.31 5.47
C ASN A 124 6.57 -5.78 4.00
N HIS A 125 6.79 -4.85 3.07
CA HIS A 125 6.97 -5.23 1.68
C HIS A 125 8.24 -6.06 1.52
N GLY A 126 8.18 -7.10 0.68
CA GLY A 126 9.30 -8.01 0.42
C GLY A 126 9.66 -8.04 -1.06
N VAL A 127 10.96 -8.13 -1.35
CA VAL A 127 11.43 -8.41 -2.71
C VAL A 127 11.25 -9.91 -2.98
N VAL A 128 10.60 -10.24 -4.08
CA VAL A 128 10.35 -11.62 -4.50
C VAL A 128 11.13 -11.95 -5.77
N ALA A 129 11.62 -13.17 -5.86
CA ALA A 129 12.29 -13.72 -7.02
C ALA A 129 11.98 -15.22 -7.13
N ARG A 130 12.20 -15.80 -8.32
CA ARG A 130 12.17 -17.25 -8.46
C ARG A 130 13.30 -17.88 -7.65
N GLU A 131 13.07 -19.12 -7.19
CA GLU A 131 14.01 -19.87 -6.36
C GLU A 131 15.41 -19.94 -6.99
N ASP A 132 15.49 -20.18 -8.31
CA ASP A 132 16.75 -20.27 -9.07
C ASP A 132 17.56 -18.96 -9.11
N LYS A 133 16.94 -17.82 -8.78
CA LYS A 133 17.56 -16.49 -8.79
C LYS A 133 17.59 -15.82 -7.42
N ALA A 134 16.93 -16.37 -6.40
CA ALA A 134 16.77 -15.72 -5.10
C ALA A 134 18.11 -15.32 -4.45
N ALA A 135 19.10 -16.22 -4.47
CA ALA A 135 20.43 -15.94 -3.92
C ALA A 135 21.16 -14.82 -4.68
N CYS A 136 21.07 -14.83 -6.01
CA CYS A 136 21.68 -13.82 -6.88
C CYS A 136 21.05 -12.45 -6.68
N VAL A 137 19.70 -12.37 -6.69
CA VAL A 137 18.95 -11.13 -6.46
C VAL A 137 19.25 -10.56 -5.08
N ARG A 138 19.26 -11.41 -4.04
CA ARG A 138 19.62 -10.99 -2.69
C ARG A 138 21.02 -10.38 -2.64
N GLN A 139 22.04 -11.08 -3.14
CA GLN A 139 23.41 -10.58 -3.11
C GLN A 139 23.54 -9.25 -3.87
N MET A 140 22.94 -9.17 -5.06
CA MET A 140 22.98 -7.96 -5.87
C MET A 140 22.35 -6.77 -5.12
N LEU A 141 21.15 -6.94 -4.55
CA LEU A 141 20.46 -5.86 -3.87
C LEU A 141 21.14 -5.43 -2.56
N LEU A 142 21.77 -6.36 -1.83
CA LEU A 142 22.58 -6.01 -0.67
C LEU A 142 23.77 -5.14 -1.08
N ASN A 143 24.48 -5.49 -2.16
CA ASN A 143 25.58 -4.68 -2.68
C ASN A 143 25.09 -3.31 -3.18
N GLN A 144 23.97 -3.27 -3.92
CA GLN A 144 23.43 -2.01 -4.45
C GLN A 144 23.00 -1.04 -3.34
N GLN A 145 22.42 -1.52 -2.24
CA GLN A 145 22.04 -0.62 -1.14
C GLN A 145 23.22 -0.11 -0.31
N GLU A 146 24.37 -0.79 -0.32
CA GLU A 146 25.59 -0.27 0.33
C GLU A 146 26.07 1.00 -0.35
N GLU A 147 25.86 1.13 -1.66
CA GLU A 147 26.24 2.30 -2.44
C GLU A 147 25.12 3.35 -2.52
N PHE A 148 23.89 2.91 -2.83
CA PHE A 148 22.76 3.79 -3.19
C PHE A 148 21.64 3.82 -2.13
N GLY A 149 21.77 3.10 -1.02
CA GLY A 149 20.83 3.14 0.09
C GLY A 149 20.94 4.45 0.89
N LYS A 150 20.10 4.61 1.92
CA LYS A 150 20.05 5.84 2.74
C LYS A 150 21.34 6.16 3.49
N ASN A 151 22.13 5.13 3.81
CA ASN A 151 23.42 5.27 4.46
C ASN A 151 24.60 5.05 3.49
N GLY A 152 24.31 4.96 2.19
CA GLY A 152 25.32 4.72 1.16
C GLY A 152 26.10 5.98 0.82
N THR A 153 27.24 5.78 0.17
CA THR A 153 28.19 6.86 -0.17
C THR A 153 27.74 7.73 -1.34
N VAL A 154 26.87 7.23 -2.23
CA VAL A 154 26.50 7.87 -3.51
C VAL A 154 25.10 8.50 -3.51
N CYS A 155 24.26 8.21 -2.50
CA CYS A 155 22.92 8.80 -2.35
C CYS A 155 22.93 10.31 -1.95
N LEU A 156 23.99 11.05 -2.27
CA LEU A 156 24.13 12.49 -2.02
C LEU A 156 23.97 13.35 -3.29
N GLY A 157 23.39 12.83 -4.38
CA GLY A 157 23.03 13.67 -5.52
C GLY A 157 22.66 12.97 -6.83
N ASP A 158 23.26 11.82 -7.15
CA ASP A 158 23.12 11.22 -8.48
C ASP A 158 22.00 10.16 -8.55
N PHE A 159 21.95 9.24 -7.59
CA PHE A 159 20.91 8.21 -7.51
C PHE A 159 20.72 7.72 -6.07
N CYS A 160 19.47 7.66 -5.63
CA CYS A 160 19.06 7.15 -4.32
C CYS A 160 18.01 6.05 -4.49
N MET A 161 18.33 4.83 -4.05
CA MET A 161 17.49 3.65 -4.27
C MET A 161 16.15 3.70 -3.53
N PHE A 162 16.10 4.38 -2.37
CA PHE A 162 14.91 4.47 -1.50
C PHE A 162 14.30 5.87 -1.49
N GLN A 163 14.51 6.66 -2.55
CA GLN A 163 13.90 7.96 -2.71
C GLN A 163 13.38 8.11 -4.14
N SER A 164 12.15 8.55 -4.28
CA SER A 164 11.54 8.84 -5.57
C SER A 164 11.16 10.31 -5.71
N LYS A 165 11.12 10.81 -6.96
CA LYS A 165 10.63 12.18 -7.27
C LYS A 165 9.13 12.30 -7.15
N THR A 166 8.42 11.20 -7.41
CA THR A 166 6.98 11.10 -7.21
C THR A 166 6.74 10.44 -5.86
N LYS A 167 6.28 9.18 -5.84
CA LYS A 167 5.88 8.46 -4.63
C LYS A 167 6.14 6.96 -4.82
N ASP A 168 6.87 6.36 -3.89
CA ASP A 168 7.09 4.91 -3.76
C ASP A 168 7.50 4.20 -5.08
N LEU A 169 8.38 4.81 -5.89
CA LEU A 169 8.88 4.19 -7.13
C LEU A 169 9.89 3.07 -6.81
N LEU A 170 9.58 1.85 -7.25
CA LEU A 170 10.32 0.60 -6.96
C LEU A 170 10.27 0.17 -5.49
N PHE A 171 10.66 1.05 -4.58
CA PHE A 171 10.61 0.86 -3.14
C PHE A 171 9.82 1.98 -2.49
N ARG A 172 9.31 1.73 -1.27
CA ARG A 172 8.69 2.80 -0.49
C ARG A 172 9.72 3.88 -0.14
N ASP A 173 9.32 5.15 -0.19
CA ASP A 173 10.21 6.29 0.12
C ASP A 173 10.67 6.30 1.59
N ASP A 174 9.93 5.62 2.47
CA ASP A 174 10.30 5.45 3.87
C ASP A 174 11.18 4.23 4.16
N THR A 175 11.52 3.42 3.15
CA THR A 175 12.44 2.28 3.28
C THR A 175 13.77 2.73 3.88
N LYS A 176 14.25 2.04 4.90
CA LYS A 176 15.54 2.34 5.56
C LYS A 176 16.67 1.50 4.97
N CYS A 177 16.41 0.22 4.77
CA CYS A 177 17.30 -0.75 4.15
C CYS A 177 16.47 -1.94 3.63
N LEU A 178 17.12 -2.80 2.85
CA LEU A 178 16.67 -4.16 2.60
C LEU A 178 17.28 -5.07 3.65
N ALA A 179 16.43 -5.66 4.49
CA ALA A 179 16.83 -6.61 5.51
C ALA A 179 17.02 -8.01 4.92
N ASN A 180 18.05 -8.72 5.40
CA ASN A 180 18.27 -10.10 5.00
C ASN A 180 17.23 -11.01 5.67
N LEU A 181 16.71 -11.98 4.91
CA LEU A 181 15.84 -13.03 5.42
C LEU A 181 16.64 -14.32 5.57
N GLN A 182 16.19 -15.22 6.46
CA GLN A 182 16.80 -16.54 6.60
C GLN A 182 16.71 -17.32 5.27
N ASP A 183 17.70 -18.17 5.00
CA ASP A 183 17.67 -19.01 3.80
C ASP A 183 16.41 -19.89 3.77
N LYS A 184 15.81 -20.04 2.59
CA LYS A 184 14.57 -20.81 2.34
C LYS A 184 13.31 -20.27 3.02
N THR A 185 13.27 -18.96 3.33
CA THR A 185 12.02 -18.30 3.74
C THR A 185 10.97 -18.43 2.64
N THR A 186 9.78 -18.93 2.97
CA THR A 186 8.63 -19.02 2.06
C THR A 186 7.73 -17.80 2.23
N TYR A 187 6.75 -17.61 1.34
CA TYR A 187 5.82 -16.49 1.50
C TYR A 187 4.97 -16.66 2.77
N GLU A 188 4.63 -17.89 3.17
CA GLU A 188 3.85 -18.14 4.39
C GLU A 188 4.63 -17.78 5.66
N SER A 189 5.90 -18.20 5.75
CA SER A 189 6.72 -17.90 6.93
C SER A 189 7.11 -16.42 6.99
N TYR A 190 7.27 -15.76 5.85
CA TYR A 190 7.52 -14.31 5.78
C TYR A 190 6.29 -13.49 6.21
N LEU A 191 5.11 -13.80 5.65
CA LEU A 191 3.89 -13.04 5.93
C LEU A 191 3.31 -13.35 7.31
N GLY A 192 3.58 -14.54 7.85
CA GLY A 192 3.05 -15.01 9.11
C GLY A 192 1.62 -15.54 9.02
N ALA A 193 1.27 -16.44 9.94
CA ALA A 193 0.03 -17.21 9.90
C ALA A 193 -1.24 -16.33 9.95
N GLU A 194 -1.22 -15.24 10.72
CA GLU A 194 -2.37 -14.32 10.84
C GLU A 194 -2.71 -13.66 9.50
N TYR A 195 -1.70 -13.13 8.80
CA TYR A 195 -1.89 -12.47 7.51
C TYR A 195 -2.30 -13.47 6.43
N VAL A 196 -1.65 -14.63 6.37
CA VAL A 196 -2.00 -15.71 5.43
C VAL A 196 -3.47 -16.13 5.62
N THR A 197 -3.89 -16.36 6.87
CA THR A 197 -5.28 -16.72 7.19
C THR A 197 -6.25 -15.63 6.75
N ALA A 198 -5.94 -14.36 7.04
CA ALA A 198 -6.80 -13.23 6.66
C ALA A 198 -6.97 -13.11 5.14
N VAL A 199 -5.90 -13.33 4.36
CA VAL A 199 -5.95 -13.31 2.89
C VAL A 199 -6.69 -14.54 2.35
N SER A 200 -6.46 -15.73 2.91
CA SER A 200 -7.16 -16.97 2.51
C SER A 200 -8.68 -16.87 2.72
N ASN A 201 -9.13 -16.23 3.81
CA ASN A 201 -10.55 -15.98 4.07
C ASN A 201 -11.21 -15.08 3.00
N LEU A 202 -10.42 -14.27 2.28
CA LEU A 202 -10.88 -13.43 1.19
C LEU A 202 -10.73 -14.08 -0.19
N LYS A 203 -10.18 -15.30 -0.30
CA LYS A 203 -9.91 -15.96 -1.58
C LYS A 203 -11.16 -16.05 -2.47
N GLN A 204 -12.31 -16.33 -1.88
CA GLN A 204 -13.60 -16.38 -2.58
C GLN A 204 -14.07 -15.03 -3.15
N CYS A 205 -13.57 -13.92 -2.62
CA CYS A 205 -13.85 -12.57 -3.10
C CYS A 205 -12.77 -12.04 -4.06
N SER A 206 -11.77 -12.87 -4.42
CA SER A 206 -10.67 -12.44 -5.28
C SER A 206 -11.15 -12.20 -6.71
N THR A 207 -10.78 -11.05 -7.26
CA THR A 207 -10.95 -10.70 -8.68
C THR A 207 -9.63 -10.84 -9.47
N SER A 208 -8.56 -11.32 -8.82
CA SER A 208 -7.23 -11.42 -9.43
C SER A 208 -7.15 -12.57 -10.43
N LYS A 209 -6.96 -12.22 -11.71
CA LYS A 209 -6.73 -13.19 -12.78
C LYS A 209 -5.40 -13.94 -12.65
N LEU A 210 -4.38 -13.30 -12.09
CA LEU A 210 -3.11 -13.97 -11.83
C LEU A 210 -3.27 -15.05 -10.75
N LEU A 211 -4.03 -14.76 -9.68
CA LEU A 211 -4.30 -15.75 -8.63
C LEU A 211 -5.08 -16.95 -9.17
N GLU A 212 -6.09 -16.69 -10.02
CA GLU A 212 -6.87 -17.72 -10.70
C GLU A 212 -5.95 -18.67 -11.50
N VAL A 213 -5.05 -18.11 -12.32
CA VAL A 213 -4.11 -18.91 -13.13
C VAL A 213 -3.09 -19.65 -12.27
N CYS A 214 -2.49 -18.99 -11.28
CA CYS A 214 -1.47 -19.61 -10.43
C CYS A 214 -2.02 -20.74 -9.55
N THR A 215 -3.32 -20.71 -9.21
CA THR A 215 -3.96 -21.74 -8.39
C THR A 215 -4.73 -22.79 -9.21
N PHE A 216 -4.80 -22.61 -10.52
CA PHE A 216 -5.52 -23.52 -11.43
C PHE A 216 -5.00 -24.96 -11.38
N LEU A 217 -3.68 -25.13 -11.28
CA LEU A 217 -3.05 -26.45 -11.29
C LEU A 217 -3.08 -27.19 -9.94
N GLY A 218 -3.61 -26.57 -8.87
CA GLY A 218 -3.74 -27.23 -7.56
C GLY A 218 -2.43 -27.73 -6.95
N ILE A 219 -1.28 -27.15 -7.34
CA ILE A 219 0.03 -27.40 -6.72
C ILE A 219 0.24 -26.37 -5.61
#